data_AF-A0A183V3N2-F1
#
_entry.id   AF-A0A183V3N2-F1
#
_cell.length_a   1.000
_cell.length_b   1.000
_cell.length_c   1.000
_cell.angle_alpha   90.00
_cell.angle_beta   90.00
_cell.angle_gamma   90.00
#
_symmetry.space_group_name_H-M   'P 1'
#
loop_
_entity.id
_entity.type
_entity.pdbx_description
1 polymer ?
#
loop_
_entity_poly.entity_id
_entity_poly.type
_entity_poly.pdbx_seq_one_letter_code
_entity_poly.pdbx_strand_id
1 'polypeptide(L)'
;IKALISLTHFDVIHLVAPTTIAGENIWNDWGSWSECSKPCGGCGIRSRVRICATASCTGKSQEFSTCNLQVCPVDPKCAKVKFRNRLCTDSRTCNHLSEALSSCNQPSCCPPFYEANGQCQSDEPILTGSQLDAET
;
A
#
# COMPACT_ATOMS: atom_id res chain seq x y z
N ILE A 1 -1.39 32.41 -61.99
CA ILE A 1 -2.72 31.74 -62.11
C ILE A 1 -2.66 30.48 -61.26
N LYS A 2 -3.70 30.30 -60.44
CA LYS A 2 -3.81 29.50 -59.21
C LYS A 2 -3.24 28.06 -59.26
N ALA A 3 -2.45 27.72 -58.23
CA ALA A 3 -2.31 26.35 -57.76
C ALA A 3 -3.60 25.95 -57.04
N LEU A 4 -4.28 24.89 -57.51
CA LEU A 4 -5.46 24.34 -56.88
C LEU A 4 -5.06 23.06 -56.14
N ILE A 5 -4.83 23.17 -54.84
CA ILE A 5 -4.68 22.02 -53.94
C ILE A 5 -6.10 21.57 -53.57
N SER A 6 -6.46 20.35 -53.99
CA SER A 6 -7.74 19.70 -53.72
C SER A 6 -7.87 19.40 -52.23
N LEU A 7 -8.78 20.11 -51.55
CA LEU A 7 -9.11 19.89 -50.14
C LEU A 7 -10.28 18.90 -50.03
N THR A 8 -9.97 17.60 -49.99
CA THR A 8 -10.90 16.57 -49.48
C THR A 8 -10.15 15.57 -48.60
N HIS A 9 -9.57 16.03 -47.49
CA HIS A 9 -9.42 15.25 -46.27
C HIS A 9 -9.82 16.20 -45.14
N PHE A 10 -10.98 15.96 -44.54
CA PHE A 10 -11.40 16.62 -43.32
C PHE A 10 -10.48 16.12 -42.19
N ASP A 11 -9.37 16.81 -41.97
CA ASP A 11 -8.51 16.60 -40.80
C ASP A 11 -9.24 17.10 -39.55
N VAL A 12 -10.05 16.23 -38.96
CA VAL A 12 -10.67 16.45 -37.65
C VAL A 12 -9.67 16.08 -36.55
N ILE A 13 -8.48 16.68 -36.47
CA ILE A 13 -7.56 16.38 -35.36
C ILE A 13 -6.66 17.56 -34.97
N HIS A 14 -7.16 18.75 -34.62
CA HIS A 14 -6.32 19.73 -33.89
C HIS A 14 -7.13 20.66 -32.97
N LEU A 15 -7.90 20.09 -32.03
CA LEU A 15 -8.39 20.83 -30.86
C LEU A 15 -8.08 20.13 -29.52
N VAL A 16 -7.22 19.11 -29.52
CA VAL A 16 -6.76 18.46 -28.30
C VAL A 16 -5.25 18.59 -28.24
N ALA A 17 -4.73 19.27 -27.22
CA ALA A 17 -3.30 19.26 -26.93
C ALA A 17 -2.87 17.80 -26.70
N PRO A 18 -1.83 17.28 -27.39
CA PRO A 18 -1.39 15.92 -27.17
C PRO A 18 -0.68 15.89 -25.81
N THR A 19 -1.32 15.32 -24.81
CA THR A 19 -0.67 14.99 -23.53
C THR A 19 0.01 13.62 -23.56
N THR A 20 0.19 13.01 -24.73
CA THR A 20 0.61 11.60 -24.85
C THR A 20 1.77 11.42 -25.83
N ILE A 21 2.80 10.70 -25.37
CA ILE A 21 3.98 10.29 -26.15
C ILE A 21 3.51 9.28 -27.21
N ALA A 22 4.09 9.30 -28.42
CA ALA A 22 3.81 8.29 -29.44
C ALA A 22 4.32 6.91 -28.97
N GLY A 23 3.40 5.98 -28.70
CA GLY A 23 3.69 4.62 -28.23
C GLY A 23 2.47 3.95 -27.59
N GLU A 24 2.60 2.66 -27.25
CA GLU A 24 1.61 1.91 -26.47
C GLU A 24 2.27 1.39 -25.19
N ASN A 25 1.51 1.35 -24.08
CA ASN A 25 1.92 0.76 -22.81
C ASN A 25 3.21 1.34 -22.19
N ILE A 26 3.42 2.65 -22.32
CA ILE A 26 4.57 3.33 -21.71
C ILE A 26 4.16 3.91 -20.36
N TRP A 27 4.76 3.40 -19.29
CA TRP A 27 4.61 3.95 -17.94
C TRP A 27 5.70 5.00 -17.66
N ASN A 28 5.33 6.09 -16.99
CA ASN A 28 6.31 6.90 -16.27
C ASN A 28 6.87 6.10 -15.08
N ASP A 29 8.02 6.54 -14.60
CA ASP A 29 8.58 6.02 -13.35
C ASP A 29 7.56 6.11 -12.21
N TRP A 30 7.65 5.16 -11.29
CA TRP A 30 6.89 5.21 -10.05
C TRP A 30 7.20 6.50 -9.30
N GLY A 31 6.14 7.16 -8.83
CA GLY A 31 6.26 8.22 -7.86
C GLY A 31 6.89 7.73 -6.56
N SER A 32 7.29 8.68 -5.72
CA SER A 32 7.75 8.37 -4.36
C SER A 32 6.64 7.71 -3.56
N TRP A 33 7.02 6.85 -2.62
CA TRP A 33 6.09 6.33 -1.63
C TRP A 33 5.53 7.47 -0.78
N SER A 34 4.25 7.37 -0.45
CA SER A 34 3.61 8.22 0.54
C SER A 34 4.24 8.02 1.91
N GLU A 35 3.98 8.96 2.81
CA GLU A 35 4.19 8.72 4.22
C GLU A 35 3.39 7.50 4.68
N CYS A 36 3.93 6.82 5.68
CA CYS A 36 3.32 5.64 6.26
C CYS A 36 2.14 6.06 7.16
N SER A 37 0.98 5.41 7.02
CA SER A 37 -0.21 5.74 7.80
C SER A 37 -0.06 5.54 9.31
N LYS A 38 0.92 4.75 9.75
CA LYS A 38 1.27 4.51 11.15
C LYS A 38 2.78 4.62 11.35
N PRO A 39 3.24 5.18 12.48
CA PRO A 39 4.66 5.38 12.74
C PRO A 39 5.39 4.12 13.24
N CYS A 40 4.71 3.02 13.56
CA CYS A 40 5.28 1.77 14.07
C CYS A 40 4.24 0.63 14.02
N GLY A 41 4.64 -0.58 14.41
CA GLY A 41 3.76 -1.72 14.67
C GLY A 41 3.43 -2.56 13.43
N GLY A 42 4.00 -2.24 12.27
CA GLY A 42 3.85 -2.98 11.02
C GLY A 42 2.49 -2.86 10.32
N CYS A 43 1.48 -2.26 10.96
CA CYS A 43 0.17 -1.95 10.36
C CYS A 43 0.14 -0.66 9.54
N GLY A 44 1.27 0.02 9.42
CA GLY A 44 1.37 1.18 8.56
C GLY A 44 1.24 0.76 7.10
N ILE A 45 0.51 1.55 6.31
CA ILE A 45 0.35 1.36 4.87
C ILE A 45 0.87 2.63 4.20
N ARG A 46 1.65 2.44 3.13
CA ARG A 46 2.07 3.50 2.21
C ARG A 46 1.68 3.12 0.79
N SER A 47 1.46 4.12 -0.04
CA SER A 47 1.11 3.94 -1.45
C SER A 47 2.02 4.74 -2.36
N ARG A 48 2.16 4.30 -3.61
CA ARG A 48 2.79 5.08 -4.68
C ARG A 48 1.98 4.96 -5.95
N VAL A 49 2.10 5.94 -6.82
CA VAL A 49 1.36 6.01 -8.09
C VAL A 49 2.33 6.22 -9.24
N ARG A 50 2.00 5.68 -10.41
CA ARG A 50 2.66 5.97 -11.68
C ARG A 50 1.61 6.41 -12.70
N ILE A 51 2.04 7.24 -13.65
CA ILE A 51 1.17 7.80 -14.68
C ILE A 51 1.47 7.09 -16.00
N CYS A 52 0.42 6.75 -16.76
CA CYS A 52 0.56 6.24 -18.11
C CYS A 52 0.95 7.39 -19.04
N ALA A 53 2.08 7.26 -19.74
CA ALA A 53 2.60 8.25 -20.67
C ALA A 53 1.95 8.17 -22.07
N THR A 54 1.21 7.08 -22.32
CA THR A 54 0.49 6.78 -23.57
C THR A 54 -1.02 6.75 -23.34
N ALA A 55 -1.81 6.56 -24.41
CA ALA A 55 -3.28 6.57 -24.32
C ALA A 55 -3.82 5.41 -23.46
N SER A 56 -3.10 4.29 -23.43
CA SER A 56 -3.42 3.12 -22.62
C SER A 56 -2.15 2.46 -22.11
N CYS A 57 -2.24 1.90 -20.91
CA CYS A 57 -1.22 1.06 -20.32
C CYS A 57 -1.86 -0.13 -19.61
N THR A 58 -1.21 -1.28 -19.68
CA THR A 58 -1.59 -2.51 -19.00
C THR A 58 -0.85 -2.60 -17.66
N GLY A 59 -1.57 -3.02 -16.63
CA GLY A 59 -1.05 -3.18 -15.27
C GLY A 59 -1.54 -2.11 -14.29
N LYS A 60 -1.02 -2.14 -13.07
CA LYS A 60 -1.48 -1.29 -11.98
C LYS A 60 -0.88 0.12 -12.09
N SER A 61 -1.70 1.16 -11.90
CA SER A 61 -1.27 2.55 -11.77
C SER A 61 -0.96 2.96 -10.32
N GLN A 62 -1.33 2.13 -9.35
CA GLN A 62 -1.13 2.35 -7.93
C GLN A 62 -0.62 1.08 -7.24
N GLU A 63 0.27 1.27 -6.28
CA GLU A 63 0.85 0.21 -5.48
C GLU A 63 0.70 0.54 -3.99
N PHE A 64 0.58 -0.50 -3.16
CA PHE A 64 0.54 -0.41 -1.71
C PHE A 64 1.61 -1.32 -1.10
N SER A 65 2.13 -0.93 0.06
CA SER A 65 3.11 -1.72 0.81
C SER A 65 2.93 -1.43 2.30
N THR A 66 3.14 -2.45 3.15
CA THR A 66 3.24 -2.20 4.58
C THR A 66 4.55 -1.51 4.93
N CYS A 67 4.55 -0.76 6.01
CA CYS A 67 5.68 0.04 6.43
C CYS A 67 5.75 0.16 7.95
N ASN A 68 6.89 0.66 8.43
CA ASN A 68 7.13 0.91 9.85
C ASN A 68 6.99 -0.36 10.72
N LEU A 69 7.78 -1.37 10.37
CA LEU A 69 7.82 -2.69 11.03
C LEU A 69 8.54 -2.68 12.40
N GLN A 70 9.05 -1.54 12.85
CA GLN A 70 9.55 -1.41 14.22
C GLN A 70 8.42 -1.59 15.24
N VAL A 71 8.75 -2.17 16.39
CA VAL A 71 7.81 -2.30 17.51
C VAL A 71 7.34 -0.93 18.00
N CYS A 72 6.05 -0.82 18.32
CA CYS A 72 5.50 0.34 19.02
C CYS A 72 5.76 0.26 20.53
N PRO A 73 5.88 1.41 21.22
CA PRO A 73 5.74 1.47 22.66
C PRO A 73 4.39 0.88 23.08
N VAL A 74 4.45 -0.14 23.93
CA VAL A 74 3.27 -0.87 24.38
C VAL A 74 2.51 -0.05 25.41
N ASP A 75 1.20 0.12 25.23
CA ASP A 75 0.36 0.60 26.33
C ASP A 75 0.50 -0.38 27.52
N PRO A 76 0.77 0.07 28.75
CA PRO A 76 0.83 -0.80 29.93
C PRO A 76 -0.39 -1.73 30.10
N LYS A 77 -1.56 -1.35 29.56
CA LYS A 77 -2.78 -2.17 29.48
C LYS A 77 -2.63 -3.33 28.49
N CYS A 78 -1.96 -3.11 27.35
CA CYS A 78 -1.66 -4.11 26.34
C CYS A 78 -0.46 -5.01 26.73
N ALA A 79 0.46 -4.52 27.55
CA ALA A 79 1.64 -5.29 28.00
C ALA A 79 1.29 -6.51 28.88
N LYS A 80 0.10 -6.51 29.49
CA LYS A 80 -0.43 -7.64 30.27
C LYS A 80 -1.00 -8.78 29.41
N VAL A 81 -1.13 -8.57 28.09
CA VAL A 81 -1.71 -9.51 27.12
C VAL A 81 -0.64 -10.47 26.62
N LYS A 82 -0.09 -11.32 27.48
CA LYS A 82 1.15 -12.02 27.15
C LYS A 82 1.03 -13.36 26.40
N PHE A 83 -0.10 -14.05 26.28
CA PHE A 83 -0.13 -15.32 25.53
C PHE A 83 -1.54 -15.72 25.01
N ARG A 84 -1.60 -16.22 23.76
CA ARG A 84 -2.74 -16.93 23.12
C ARG A 84 -4.08 -16.20 23.12
N ASN A 85 -4.16 -14.99 22.56
CA ASN A 85 -5.46 -14.33 22.30
C ASN A 85 -6.38 -14.27 23.54
N ARG A 86 -5.84 -13.98 24.74
CA ARG A 86 -6.64 -13.78 25.95
C ARG A 86 -6.07 -12.64 26.80
N LEU A 87 -6.95 -11.82 27.37
CA LEU A 87 -6.57 -10.89 28.42
C LEU A 87 -6.70 -11.61 29.75
N CYS A 88 -5.58 -11.77 30.44
CA CYS A 88 -5.59 -12.35 31.76
C CYS A 88 -5.36 -11.23 32.79
N THR A 89 -6.32 -11.05 33.70
CA THR A 89 -6.21 -10.06 34.80
C THR A 89 -5.24 -10.53 35.88
N ASP A 90 -5.07 -11.85 36.00
CA ASP A 90 -4.04 -12.57 36.74
C ASP A 90 -3.70 -13.88 35.99
N SER A 91 -2.68 -14.64 36.41
CA SER A 91 -2.26 -15.86 35.71
C SER A 91 -3.30 -17.00 35.69
N ARG A 92 -4.50 -16.81 36.25
CA ARG A 92 -5.55 -17.83 36.41
C ARG A 92 -6.88 -17.46 35.77
N THR A 93 -7.13 -16.17 35.57
CA THR A 93 -8.39 -15.63 35.06
C THR A 93 -8.15 -14.93 33.73
N CYS A 94 -8.64 -15.54 32.65
CA CYS A 94 -8.42 -15.08 31.29
C CYS A 94 -9.75 -14.92 30.55
N ASN A 95 -10.01 -13.73 30.01
CA ASN A 95 -11.18 -13.42 29.19
C ASN A 95 -10.87 -13.57 27.68
N HIS A 96 -11.91 -13.76 26.88
CA HIS A 96 -11.80 -13.92 25.43
C HIS A 96 -11.31 -12.61 24.79
N LEU A 97 -10.38 -12.67 23.81
CA LEU A 97 -9.76 -11.49 23.19
C LEU A 97 -10.76 -10.44 22.70
N SER A 98 -11.93 -10.89 22.24
CA SER A 98 -13.01 -10.08 21.72
C SER A 98 -13.61 -9.08 22.73
N GLU A 99 -13.58 -9.38 24.04
CA GLU A 99 -14.11 -8.46 25.08
C GLU A 99 -13.08 -7.42 25.52
N ALA A 100 -11.80 -7.74 25.38
CA ALA A 100 -10.70 -6.96 25.90
C ALA A 100 -10.00 -6.05 24.87
N LEU A 101 -10.21 -6.31 23.57
CA LEU A 101 -9.84 -5.41 22.48
C LEU A 101 -10.56 -4.06 22.52
N SER A 102 -11.60 -3.90 23.35
CA SER A 102 -12.23 -2.61 23.66
C SER A 102 -11.33 -1.67 24.49
N SER A 103 -10.27 -2.21 25.12
CA SER A 103 -9.42 -1.47 26.07
C SER A 103 -7.97 -1.28 25.59
N CYS A 104 -7.60 -1.83 24.44
CA CYS A 104 -6.24 -1.78 23.90
C CYS A 104 -6.28 -1.39 22.42
N ASN A 105 -5.87 -0.15 22.13
CA ASN A 105 -5.78 0.37 20.77
C ASN A 105 -4.35 0.31 20.20
N GLN A 106 -3.34 -0.05 21.01
CA GLN A 106 -1.93 0.02 20.64
C GLN A 106 -1.08 -1.16 21.17
N PRO A 107 -1.17 -2.34 20.54
CA PRO A 107 -0.21 -3.43 20.77
C PRO A 107 1.18 -3.06 20.19
N SER A 108 2.25 -3.78 20.61
CA SER A 108 3.61 -3.55 20.07
C SER A 108 3.66 -3.78 18.55
N CYS A 109 2.96 -4.82 18.09
CA CYS A 109 2.78 -5.16 16.69
C CYS A 109 1.29 -5.38 16.42
N CYS A 110 0.82 -4.86 15.30
CA CYS A 110 -0.55 -5.07 14.85
C CYS A 110 -0.69 -6.46 14.21
N PRO A 111 -1.72 -7.25 14.53
CA PRO A 111 -2.01 -8.49 13.80
C PRO A 111 -2.11 -8.24 12.28
N PRO A 112 -1.58 -9.12 11.41
CA PRO A 112 -1.02 -10.45 11.70
C PRO A 112 0.44 -10.44 12.19
N PHE A 113 1.06 -9.28 12.33
CA PHE A 113 2.45 -9.19 12.74
C PHE A 113 2.62 -9.50 14.23
N TYR A 114 3.66 -10.28 14.54
CA TYR A 114 4.10 -10.58 15.90
C TYR A 114 5.48 -9.99 16.18
N GLU A 115 5.77 -9.75 17.45
CA GLU A 115 7.07 -9.26 17.88
C GLU A 115 8.11 -10.39 17.83
N ALA A 116 9.18 -10.20 17.05
CA ALA A 116 10.35 -11.06 16.98
C ALA A 116 11.61 -10.19 16.89
N ASN A 117 12.54 -10.39 17.84
CA ASN A 117 13.82 -9.67 17.90
C ASN A 117 13.69 -8.13 17.86
N GLY A 118 12.64 -7.57 18.48
CA GLY A 118 12.40 -6.12 18.49
C GLY A 118 11.85 -5.55 17.17
N GLN A 119 11.38 -6.41 16.26
CA GLN A 119 10.67 -6.03 15.04
C GLN A 119 9.37 -6.79 14.90
N CYS A 120 8.45 -6.24 14.12
CA CYS A 120 7.20 -6.86 13.75
C CYS A 120 7.40 -7.72 12.50
N GLN A 121 7.18 -9.02 12.64
CA GLN A 121 7.34 -10.03 11.58
C GLN A 121 6.02 -10.76 11.33
N SER A 122 5.86 -11.31 10.14
CA SER A 122 4.73 -12.15 9.75
C SER A 122 5.24 -13.45 9.13
N ASP A 123 4.51 -14.54 9.32
CA ASP A 123 4.82 -15.82 8.70
C ASP A 123 4.52 -15.80 7.19
N GLU A 124 3.59 -14.94 6.77
CA GLU A 124 3.32 -14.66 5.36
C GLU A 124 4.24 -13.56 4.82
N PRO A 125 4.67 -13.66 3.56
CA PRO A 125 5.45 -12.63 2.91
C PRO A 125 4.66 -11.33 2.87
N ILE A 126 5.30 -10.24 3.27
CA ILE A 126 4.74 -8.91 3.18
C ILE A 126 4.42 -8.63 1.72
N LEU A 127 3.16 -8.36 1.40
CA LEU A 127 2.74 -7.94 0.08
C LEU A 127 3.39 -6.58 -0.23
N THR A 128 4.59 -6.61 -0.79
CA THR A 128 5.14 -5.49 -1.54
C THR A 128 4.58 -5.62 -2.94
N GLY A 129 3.93 -4.59 -3.46
CA GLY A 129 3.30 -4.69 -4.77
C GLY A 129 4.27 -5.02 -5.90
N SER A 130 5.58 -4.86 -5.69
CA SER A 130 6.67 -5.37 -6.54
C SER A 130 6.72 -6.89 -6.70
N GLN A 131 6.06 -7.68 -5.85
CA GLN A 131 6.02 -9.15 -5.94
C GLN A 131 4.77 -9.67 -6.67
N LEU A 132 3.78 -8.82 -6.95
CA LEU A 132 2.59 -9.18 -7.74
C LEU A 132 2.82 -9.06 -9.24
N ASP A 133 3.98 -8.56 -9.67
CA ASP A 133 4.38 -8.47 -11.08
C ASP A 133 5.17 -9.72 -11.55
N ALA A 134 5.36 -10.73 -10.69
CA ALA A 134 6.14 -11.94 -10.99
C ALA A 134 5.31 -13.21 -11.28
N GLU A 135 3.98 -13.14 -11.22
CA GLU A 135 3.08 -14.28 -11.49
C GLU A 135 2.04 -13.98 -12.59
N THR A 136 2.46 -13.42 -13.73
CA THR A 136 1.65 -13.44 -14.96
C THR A 136 2.53 -13.69 -16.18
#